data_AF-A0A3M7TL57-F1
#
_entry.id   AF-A0A3M7TL57-F1
#
_cell.length_a   1.000
_cell.length_b   1.000
_cell.length_c   1.000
_cell.angle_alpha   90.00
_cell.angle_beta   90.00
_cell.angle_gamma   90.00
#
_symmetry.space_group_name_H-M   'P 1'
#
loop_
_entity.id
_entity.type
_entity.pdbx_description
1 polymer ?
#
loop_
_entity_poly.entity_id
_entity_poly.type
_entity_poly.pdbx_seq_one_letter_code
_entity_poly.pdbx_strand_id
1 'polypeptide(L)'
;MKTITLYRFKDSVTQKIPFLEGKSMLNSSEIDILDTEKVIEYMIEVSDDFDFENYDTTELIALCNTSNKFVEHHFVTRLNDYDVI
;
A
#
# COMPACT_ATOMS: atom_id res chain seq x y z
N MET A 1 6.80 23.18 4.35
CA MET A 1 6.59 21.75 4.64
C MET A 1 5.34 21.33 3.93
N LYS A 2 5.36 20.17 3.28
CA LYS A 2 4.21 19.61 2.56
C LYS A 2 3.92 18.20 3.05
N THR A 3 2.66 17.81 3.02
CA THR A 3 2.26 16.42 3.26
C THR A 3 2.23 15.68 1.93
N ILE A 4 2.95 14.57 1.85
CA ILE A 4 2.93 13.65 0.70
C ILE A 4 2.28 12.33 1.09
N THR A 5 1.80 11.61 0.10
CA THR A 5 1.27 10.26 0.25
C THR A 5 2.20 9.27 -0.44
N LEU A 6 2.63 8.24 0.28
CA LEU A 6 3.41 7.12 -0.25
C LEU A 6 2.68 5.81 0.00
N TYR A 7 2.69 4.91 -0.98
CA TYR A 7 2.11 3.58 -0.91
C TYR A 7 3.23 2.57 -0.86
N ARG A 8 3.32 1.83 0.24
CA ARG A 8 4.23 0.70 0.39
C ARG A 8 3.51 -0.58 0.05
N PHE A 9 4.12 -1.36 -0.83
CA PHE A 9 3.66 -2.68 -1.21
C PHE A 9 4.85 -3.63 -1.23
N LYS A 10 4.87 -4.61 -0.31
CA LYS A 10 6.03 -5.49 -0.07
C LYS A 10 7.30 -4.65 0.14
N ASP A 11 8.30 -4.85 -0.71
CA ASP A 11 9.60 -4.17 -0.70
C ASP A 11 9.67 -2.98 -1.67
N SER A 12 8.51 -2.49 -2.13
CA SER A 12 8.41 -1.34 -3.05
C SER A 12 7.63 -0.19 -2.42
N VAL A 13 7.97 1.03 -2.82
CA VAL A 13 7.28 2.27 -2.43
C VAL A 13 6.95 3.05 -3.70
N THR A 14 5.74 3.59 -3.75
CA THR A 14 5.21 4.29 -4.93
C THR A 14 4.39 5.51 -4.49
N GLN A 15 4.27 6.53 -5.35
CA GLN A 15 3.43 7.71 -5.07
C GLN A 15 1.96 7.51 -5.45
N LYS A 16 1.63 6.40 -6.11
CA LYS A 16 0.27 6.06 -6.56
C LYS A 16 -0.08 4.69 -6.03
N ILE A 17 -1.33 4.49 -5.64
CA ILE A 17 -1.79 3.19 -5.20
C ILE A 17 -1.51 2.17 -6.31
N PRO A 18 -0.78 1.06 -6.03
CA PRO A 18 -0.58 0.03 -7.04
C PRO A 18 -1.96 -0.49 -7.44
N PHE A 19 -2.22 -0.53 -8.75
CA PHE A 19 -3.43 -1.15 -9.29
C PHE A 19 -3.35 -2.65 -9.03
N LEU A 20 -3.94 -3.08 -7.92
CA LEU A 20 -4.20 -4.47 -7.63
C LEU A 20 -5.62 -4.77 -8.16
N GLU A 21 -5.71 -5.64 -9.18
CA GLU A 21 -6.98 -6.14 -9.71
C GLU A 21 -7.68 -6.95 -8.62
N GLY A 22 -8.48 -6.26 -7.79
CA GLY A 22 -8.91 -6.87 -6.54
C GLY A 22 -9.68 -5.94 -5.61
N LYS A 23 -10.53 -5.06 -6.15
CA LYS A 23 -11.47 -4.30 -5.33
C LYS A 23 -12.55 -5.24 -4.81
N SER A 24 -12.31 -5.84 -3.65
CA SER A 24 -13.38 -6.33 -2.81
C SER A 24 -13.20 -5.76 -1.41
N MET A 25 -14.09 -4.84 -1.02
CA MET A 25 -14.26 -4.46 0.39
C MET A 25 -14.90 -5.65 1.10
N LEU A 26 -14.11 -6.65 1.47
CA LEU A 26 -14.61 -7.77 2.26
C LEU A 26 -14.67 -7.37 3.73
N ASN A 27 -15.80 -7.67 4.35
CA ASN A 27 -15.97 -7.57 5.79
C ASN A 27 -14.98 -8.55 6.45
N SER A 28 -14.45 -8.16 7.61
CA SER A 28 -13.31 -8.75 8.34
C SER A 28 -13.35 -10.26 8.64
N SER A 29 -14.38 -10.99 8.22
CA SER A 29 -14.60 -12.41 8.53
C SER A 29 -14.27 -13.38 7.39
N GLU A 30 -13.96 -12.90 6.18
CA GLU A 30 -13.71 -13.76 5.00
C GLU A 30 -12.24 -13.72 4.50
N ILE A 31 -11.37 -13.01 5.23
CA ILE A 31 -9.97 -12.79 4.85
C ILE A 31 -9.11 -14.07 4.96
N ASP A 32 -9.46 -14.99 5.85
CA ASP A 32 -8.67 -16.23 6.09
C ASP A 32 -8.65 -17.22 4.90
N ILE A 33 -9.50 -17.03 3.88
CA ILE A 33 -9.67 -17.98 2.76
C ILE A 33 -9.05 -17.45 1.47
N LEU A 34 -8.65 -16.17 1.41
CA LEU A 34 -8.26 -15.48 0.18
C LEU A 34 -6.80 -15.02 0.23
N ASP A 35 -6.08 -15.16 -0.89
CA ASP A 35 -4.78 -14.50 -1.08
C ASP A 35 -4.98 -12.98 -1.12
N THR A 36 -4.89 -12.34 0.05
CA THR A 36 -4.99 -10.89 0.18
C THR A 36 -3.61 -10.24 0.12
N GLU A 37 -3.44 -9.30 -0.81
CA GLU A 37 -2.28 -8.43 -0.91
C GLU A 37 -2.49 -7.17 -0.05
N LYS A 38 -1.49 -6.80 0.75
CA LYS A 38 -1.55 -5.66 1.67
C LYS A 38 -0.74 -4.48 1.12
N VAL A 39 -1.40 -3.33 0.97
CA VAL A 39 -0.76 -2.04 0.65
C VAL A 39 -0.94 -1.12 1.85
N ILE A 40 0.13 -0.45 2.27
CA ILE A 40 0.07 0.53 3.35
C ILE A 40 0.25 1.92 2.75
N GLU A 41 -0.74 2.78 2.93
CA GLU A 41 -0.68 4.19 2.60
C GLU A 41 -0.09 4.97 3.78
N TYR A 42 0.95 5.76 3.55
CA TYR A 42 1.59 6.61 4.54
C TYR A 42 1.40 8.08 4.18
N MET A 43 0.92 8.86 5.15
CA MET A 43 0.91 10.33 5.06
C MET A 43 2.14 10.86 5.78
N ILE A 44 3.04 11.51 5.06
CA ILE A 44 4.35 11.92 5.57
C ILE A 44 4.53 13.43 5.38
N GLU A 45 4.96 14.13 6.42
CA GLU A 45 5.33 15.55 6.34
C GLU A 45 6.81 15.65 5.95
N VAL A 46 7.07 16.28 4.80
CA VAL A 46 8.40 16.42 4.21
C VAL A 46 8.70 17.90 3.91
N SER A 47 9.97 18.20 3.62
CA SER A 47 10.35 19.54 3.13
C SER A 47 9.66 19.84 1.79
N ASP A 48 9.45 21.12 1.48
CA ASP A 48 8.89 21.53 0.19
C ASP A 48 9.78 21.07 -0.99
N ASP A 49 11.09 21.02 -0.77
CA ASP A 49 12.11 20.55 -1.72
C ASP A 49 12.17 19.02 -1.87
N PHE A 50 11.31 18.27 -1.17
CA PHE A 50 11.27 16.82 -1.32
C PHE A 50 10.88 16.44 -2.74
N ASP A 51 11.72 15.61 -3.36
CA ASP A 51 11.49 14.97 -4.65
C ASP A 51 11.65 13.47 -4.48
N PHE A 52 10.67 12.70 -4.96
CA PHE A 52 10.65 11.25 -4.83
C PHE A 52 11.75 10.58 -5.64
N GLU A 53 12.13 11.14 -6.80
CA GLU A 53 13.17 10.56 -7.67
C GLU A 53 14.58 10.68 -7.07
N ASN A 54 14.75 11.51 -6.04
CA ASN A 54 16.03 11.70 -5.36
C ASN A 54 16.30 10.66 -4.26
N TYR A 55 15.35 9.76 -3.95
CA TYR A 55 15.47 8.77 -2.89
C TYR A 55 15.47 7.36 -3.45
N ASP A 56 16.36 6.52 -2.92
CA ASP A 56 16.32 5.09 -3.20
C ASP A 56 15.18 4.41 -2.44
N THR A 57 14.75 3.23 -2.92
CA THR A 57 13.68 2.44 -2.31
C THR A 57 13.91 2.20 -0.81
N THR A 58 15.15 1.93 -0.40
CA THR A 58 15.50 1.71 1.01
C THR A 58 15.26 2.97 1.86
N GLU A 59 15.58 4.14 1.33
CA GLU A 59 15.37 5.42 2.02
C GLU A 59 13.88 5.74 2.09
N LEU A 60 13.12 5.48 1.03
CA LEU A 60 11.66 5.63 1.00
C LEU A 60 10.96 4.68 2.00
N ILE A 61 11.46 3.45 2.15
CA ILE A 61 10.95 2.51 3.17
C ILE A 61 11.26 3.03 4.57
N ALA A 62 12.48 3.53 4.81
CA ALA A 62 12.84 4.13 6.08
C ALA A 62 11.95 5.34 6.39
N LEU A 63 11.67 6.18 5.38
CA LEU A 63 10.78 7.33 5.50
C LEU A 63 9.36 6.90 5.89
N CYS A 64 8.81 5.86 5.24
CA CYS A 64 7.51 5.30 5.63
C CYS A 64 7.49 4.85 7.10
N ASN A 65 8.56 4.21 7.57
CA ASN A 65 8.67 3.76 8.97
C ASN A 65 8.77 4.90 9.99
N THR A 66 9.06 6.14 9.56
CA THR A 66 9.03 7.31 10.46
C THR A 66 7.63 7.90 10.64
N SER A 67 6.68 7.56 9.76
CA SER A 67 5.32 8.09 9.86
C SER A 67 4.44 7.22 10.76
N ASN A 68 3.78 7.89 11.72
CA ASN A 68 2.76 7.30 12.58
C ASN A 68 1.35 7.37 11.96
N LYS A 69 1.21 7.98 10.78
CA LYS A 69 -0.08 8.16 10.09
C LYS A 69 -0.11 7.27 8.85
N PHE A 70 -0.74 6.11 8.99
CA PHE A 70 -0.90 5.17 7.89
C PHE A 70 -2.32 4.59 7.81
N VAL A 71 -2.71 4.16 6.61
CA VAL A 71 -3.96 3.45 6.31
C VAL A 71 -3.61 2.13 5.64
N GLU A 72 -4.14 1.03 6.16
CA GLU A 72 -3.93 -0.30 5.58
C GLU A 72 -5.03 -0.63 4.59
N HIS A 73 -4.64 -0.89 3.34
CA HIS A 73 -5.51 -1.35 2.28
C HIS A 73 -5.26 -2.83 2.02
N HIS A 74 -6.31 -3.62 2.04
CA HIS A 74 -6.26 -5.06 1.74
C HIS A 74 -6.96 -5.29 0.39
N PHE A 75 -6.25 -5.92 -0.53
CA PHE A 75 -6.72 -6.22 -1.89
C PHE A 75 -6.81 -7.73 -2.07
N VAL A 76 -7.93 -8.22 -2.58
CA VAL A 76 -8.12 -9.66 -2.84
C VAL A 76 -7.55 -9.97 -4.22
N THR A 77 -6.54 -10.83 -4.32
CA THR A 77 -5.90 -11.13 -5.61
C THR A 77 -6.41 -12.39 -6.31
N ARG A 78 -7.06 -13.28 -5.57
CA ARG A 78 -7.74 -14.46 -6.12
C ARG A 78 -8.97 -14.76 -5.28
N LEU A 79 -10.16 -14.59 -5.87
CA LEU A 79 -11.27 -15.50 -5.56
C LEU A 79 -10.82 -16.82 -6.16
N ASN A 80 -10.51 -17.81 -5.34
CA ASN A 80 -10.29 -19.15 -5.86
C ASN A 80 -11.58 -19.52 -6.59
N ASP A 81 -11.53 -19.61 -7.92
CA ASP A 81 -12.63 -19.99 -8.78
C ASP A 81 -13.15 -21.36 -8.31
N TYR A 82 -14.15 -21.34 -7.43
CA TYR A 82 -15.22 -22.32 -7.54
C TYR A 82 -16.09 -21.87 -8.72
N ASP A 83 -15.52 -21.94 -9.92
CA ASP A 83 -16.28 -22.27 -11.11
C ASP A 83 -16.78 -23.70 -10.88
N VAL A 84 -17.92 -23.80 -10.18
CA VAL A 84 -18.71 -25.02 -10.12
C VAL A 84 -19.26 -25.21 -11.53
N ILE A 85 -18.56 -26.03 -12.30
CA ILE A 85 -19.07 -26.63 -13.55
C ILE A 85 -20.19 -27.60 -13.21
#